data_AF-A8DWL8-F1
#
_entry.id   AF-A8DWL8-F1
#
_cell.length_a   1.000
_cell.length_b   1.000
_cell.length_c   1.000
_cell.angle_alpha   90.00
_cell.angle_beta   90.00
_cell.angle_gamma   90.00
#
_symmetry.space_group_name_H-M   'P 1'
#
loop_
_entity.id
_entity.type
_entity.pdbx_description
1 polymer ?
#
loop_
_entity_poly.entity_id
_entity_poly.type
_entity_poly.pdbx_seq_one_letter_code
_entity_poly.pdbx_strand_id
1 'polypeptide(L)'
;FRYDLGYGRAVIRSIKNITVGQWHTVVAERYRRDGSLILDSEPAVKSQAPCCSVGLNLALPLYVGGVLNFETIDTDKVGVNRGFKGCISDVAVDDNPIDLINSYVKHRGIEQCTECLLPCQIEPCVNNGTCIPRGQTGYMCACGDGFTGKNCEFPLVGPGKNRTCMNGGLPFPPSGRVCDCPVGYAGKRCESGKLFYVKVA
;
A
#
# COMPACT_ATOMS: atom_id res chain seq x y z
N PHE A 1 7.81 -11.22 -0.53
CA PHE A 1 8.77 -11.89 -1.42
C PHE A 1 8.16 -13.16 -2.00
N ARG A 2 8.31 -13.41 -3.31
CA ARG A 2 7.78 -14.61 -4.00
C ARG A 2 8.84 -15.15 -4.95
N TYR A 3 8.95 -16.48 -5.05
CA TYR A 3 9.84 -17.14 -5.98
C TYR A 3 9.33 -18.55 -6.30
N ASP A 4 9.67 -19.07 -7.48
CA ASP A 4 9.32 -20.41 -7.96
C ASP A 4 10.57 -21.04 -8.60
N LEU A 5 10.88 -22.27 -8.21
CA LEU A 5 12.07 -23.01 -8.67
C LEU A 5 11.70 -24.12 -9.67
N GLY A 6 10.46 -24.15 -10.16
CA GLY A 6 9.94 -25.10 -11.15
C GLY A 6 8.93 -26.12 -10.61
N TYR A 7 8.73 -26.16 -9.29
CA TYR A 7 7.80 -27.09 -8.61
C TYR A 7 6.75 -26.36 -7.78
N GLY A 8 6.57 -25.06 -8.01
CA GLY A 8 5.56 -24.24 -7.36
C GLY A 8 6.16 -23.09 -6.56
N ARG A 9 5.27 -22.18 -6.21
CA ARG A 9 5.61 -20.85 -5.68
C ARG A 9 5.71 -20.83 -4.16
N ALA A 10 6.84 -20.34 -3.65
CA ALA A 10 6.94 -19.83 -2.29
C ALA A 10 6.42 -18.39 -2.20
N VAL A 11 5.70 -18.08 -1.12
CA VAL A 11 5.23 -16.73 -0.80
C VAL A 11 5.58 -16.42 0.65
N ILE A 12 6.40 -15.39 0.86
CA ILE A 12 6.77 -14.88 2.18
C ILE A 12 6.15 -13.50 2.34
N ARG A 13 5.39 -13.31 3.42
CA ARG A 13 4.69 -12.07 3.74
C ARG A 13 5.02 -11.65 5.16
N SER A 14 5.38 -10.38 5.35
CA SER A 14 5.51 -9.81 6.69
C SER A 14 4.18 -9.88 7.43
N ILE A 15 4.24 -10.08 8.74
CA ILE A 15 3.08 -9.98 9.65
C ILE A 15 2.72 -8.53 9.96
N LYS A 16 3.66 -7.60 9.75
CA LYS A 16 3.45 -6.16 9.93
C LYS A 16 2.97 -5.53 8.64
N ASN A 17 2.09 -4.55 8.79
CA ASN A 17 1.62 -3.72 7.69
C ASN A 17 2.55 -2.51 7.54
N ILE A 18 2.78 -2.11 6.30
CA ILE A 18 3.47 -0.86 5.97
C ILE A 18 2.57 0.35 6.25
N THR A 19 3.20 1.47 6.55
CA THR A 19 2.58 2.78 6.69
C THR A 19 2.81 3.61 5.44
N VAL A 20 1.74 4.10 4.82
CA VAL A 20 1.83 4.89 3.60
C VAL A 20 2.47 6.25 3.89
N GLY A 21 3.44 6.64 3.06
CA GLY A 21 4.15 7.92 3.18
C GLY A 21 5.36 7.89 4.11
N GLN A 22 5.72 6.72 4.65
CA GLN A 22 6.96 6.52 5.39
C GLN A 22 7.91 5.61 4.61
N TRP A 23 9.20 5.86 4.78
CA TRP A 23 10.24 4.97 4.26
C TRP A 23 10.23 3.67 5.04
N HIS A 24 10.33 2.56 4.30
CA HIS A 24 10.44 1.22 4.84
C HIS A 24 11.63 0.53 4.20
N THR A 25 12.35 -0.26 4.99
CA THR A 25 13.45 -1.09 4.50
C THR A 25 12.95 -2.51 4.29
N VAL A 26 13.16 -3.07 3.11
CA VAL A 26 12.77 -4.45 2.79
C VAL A 26 14.01 -5.23 2.39
N VAL A 27 14.35 -6.25 3.16
CA VAL A 27 15.44 -7.17 2.82
C VAL A 27 14.84 -8.53 2.53
N ALA A 28 15.09 -9.04 1.33
CA ALA A 28 14.66 -10.37 0.91
C ALA A 28 15.88 -11.18 0.52
N GLU A 29 16.07 -12.33 1.18
CA GLU A 29 17.19 -13.21 0.89
C GLU A 29 16.67 -14.58 0.50
N ARG A 30 17.42 -15.27 -0.36
CA ARG A 30 17.15 -16.66 -0.71
C ARG A 30 18.45 -17.44 -0.68
N TYR A 31 18.47 -18.50 0.10
CA TYR A 31 19.53 -19.49 0.07
C TYR A 31 18.97 -20.85 -0.36
N ARG A 32 19.36 -21.31 -1.55
CA ARG A 32 18.82 -22.53 -2.17
C ARG A 32 17.29 -22.48 -2.26
N ARG A 33 16.59 -23.28 -1.46
CA ARG A 33 15.13 -23.34 -1.39
C ARG A 33 14.55 -22.48 -0.28
N ASP A 34 15.35 -22.02 0.66
CA ASP A 34 14.92 -21.24 1.81
C ASP A 34 14.91 -19.76 1.46
N GLY A 35 13.87 -19.04 1.87
CA GLY A 35 13.77 -17.61 1.73
C GLY A 35 13.46 -16.94 3.05
N SER A 36 13.96 -15.72 3.21
CA SER A 36 13.67 -14.82 4.33
C SER A 36 13.13 -13.49 3.80
N LEU A 37 12.33 -12.82 4.62
CA LEU A 37 11.91 -11.43 4.41
C LEU A 37 11.98 -10.69 5.73
N ILE A 38 12.68 -9.57 5.73
CA ILE A 38 12.76 -8.62 6.84
C ILE A 38 12.08 -7.33 6.37
N LEU A 39 11.22 -6.78 7.23
CA LEU A 39 10.60 -5.47 7.04
C LEU A 39 11.05 -4.59 8.20
N ASP A 40 11.72 -3.49 7.89
CA ASP A 40 12.31 -2.55 8.84
C ASP A 40 13.25 -3.29 9.83
N SER A 41 13.01 -3.16 11.13
CA SER A 41 13.76 -3.84 12.20
C SER A 41 13.03 -5.07 12.75
N GLU A 42 12.03 -5.58 12.04
CA GLU A 42 11.24 -6.73 12.48
C GLU A 42 11.98 -8.05 12.28
N PRO A 43 11.64 -9.10 13.06
CA PRO A 43 12.21 -10.42 12.86
C PRO A 43 11.94 -10.99 11.45
N ALA A 44 12.93 -11.69 10.90
CA ALA A 44 12.82 -12.32 9.59
C ALA A 44 11.68 -13.35 9.53
N VAL A 45 10.76 -13.18 8.59
CA VAL A 45 9.75 -14.18 8.24
C VAL A 45 10.36 -15.14 7.22
N LYS A 46 10.28 -16.45 7.48
CA LYS A 46 10.89 -17.48 6.64
C LYS A 46 9.85 -18.37 5.97
N SER A 47 10.15 -18.80 4.75
CA SER A 47 9.40 -19.87 4.06
C SER A 47 10.31 -20.57 3.07
N GLN A 48 9.91 -21.76 2.63
CA GLN A 48 10.68 -22.58 1.72
C GLN A 48 9.87 -22.87 0.45
N ALA A 49 10.52 -22.82 -0.71
CA ALA A 49 9.94 -23.29 -1.96
C ALA A 49 9.59 -24.79 -1.89
N PRO A 50 8.53 -25.23 -2.59
CA PRO A 50 8.27 -26.64 -2.86
C PRO A 50 9.49 -27.39 -3.43
N CYS A 51 9.43 -28.71 -3.42
CA CYS A 51 10.58 -29.59 -3.57
C CYS A 51 11.49 -29.36 -4.79
N CYS A 52 12.75 -29.80 -4.58
CA CYS A 52 13.64 -30.49 -5.50
C CYS A 52 14.60 -29.60 -6.29
N SER A 53 14.12 -28.52 -6.89
CA SER A 53 15.01 -27.56 -7.54
C SER A 53 15.59 -26.55 -6.55
N VAL A 54 16.88 -26.24 -6.70
CA VAL A 54 17.57 -25.17 -5.94
C VAL A 54 18.02 -24.01 -6.84
N GLY A 55 18.10 -24.26 -8.14
CA GLY A 55 18.55 -23.29 -9.14
C GLY A 55 17.39 -22.43 -9.66
N LEU A 56 17.68 -21.15 -9.87
CA LEU A 56 16.81 -20.21 -10.55
C LEU A 56 17.64 -19.55 -11.65
N ASN A 57 17.26 -19.79 -12.91
CA ASN A 57 17.85 -19.10 -14.05
C ASN A 57 16.93 -17.95 -14.45
N LEU A 58 17.43 -16.73 -14.35
CA LEU A 58 16.71 -15.53 -14.77
C LEU A 58 17.08 -15.23 -16.23
N ALA A 59 16.10 -15.28 -17.12
CA ALA A 59 16.29 -14.99 -18.55
C ALA A 59 15.91 -13.55 -18.92
N LEU A 60 15.13 -12.88 -18.06
CA LEU A 60 14.65 -11.52 -18.28
C LEU A 60 15.50 -10.51 -17.50
N PRO A 61 15.58 -9.24 -17.96
CA PRO A 61 16.19 -8.16 -17.19
C PRO A 61 15.55 -7.99 -15.81
N LEU A 62 16.28 -7.36 -14.89
CA LEU A 62 15.73 -6.90 -13.63
C LEU A 62 14.79 -5.70 -13.88
N TYR A 63 13.55 -5.80 -13.40
CA TYR A 63 12.58 -4.72 -13.43
C TYR A 63 12.36 -4.17 -12.03
N VAL A 64 12.54 -2.85 -11.87
CA VAL A 64 12.24 -2.14 -10.63
C VAL A 64 11.05 -1.23 -10.89
N GLY A 65 10.05 -1.27 -10.00
CA GLY A 65 8.84 -0.47 -10.10
C GLY A 65 7.77 -1.01 -11.07
N GLY A 66 8.13 -1.65 -12.19
CA GLY A 66 7.14 -2.27 -13.09
C GLY A 66 7.67 -2.65 -14.46
N VAL A 67 6.77 -3.11 -15.33
CA VAL A 67 7.04 -3.46 -16.74
C VAL A 67 6.22 -2.58 -17.68
N LEU A 68 6.70 -2.37 -18.92
CA LEU A 68 6.01 -1.54 -19.92
C LEU A 68 4.71 -2.18 -20.42
N ASN A 69 4.69 -3.50 -20.59
CA ASN A 69 3.51 -4.28 -20.93
C ASN A 69 3.42 -5.48 -19.98
N PHE A 70 2.37 -5.56 -19.18
CA PHE A 70 2.16 -6.67 -18.24
C PHE A 70 1.82 -7.99 -18.92
N GLU A 71 1.44 -7.98 -20.20
CA GLU A 71 1.24 -9.20 -21.00
C GLU A 71 2.56 -9.92 -21.30
N THR A 72 3.72 -9.25 -21.17
CA THR A 72 5.03 -9.87 -21.41
C THR A 72 5.54 -10.67 -20.21
N ILE A 73 4.81 -10.66 -19.09
CA ILE A 73 5.15 -11.42 -17.88
C ILE A 73 3.97 -12.28 -17.46
N ASP A 74 4.27 -13.38 -16.78
CA ASP A 74 3.27 -14.25 -16.17
C ASP A 74 2.75 -13.58 -14.88
N THR A 75 1.69 -12.78 -15.01
CA THR A 75 1.12 -11.99 -13.90
C THR A 75 0.52 -12.86 -12.80
N ASP A 76 0.09 -14.08 -13.10
CA ASP A 76 -0.40 -15.05 -12.13
C ASP A 76 0.73 -15.58 -11.24
N LYS A 77 1.91 -15.84 -11.83
CA LYS A 77 3.10 -16.24 -11.06
C LYS A 77 3.66 -15.10 -10.22
N VAL A 78 3.85 -13.93 -10.81
CA VAL A 78 4.41 -12.75 -10.13
C VAL A 78 3.44 -12.21 -9.05
N GLY A 79 2.13 -12.27 -9.33
CA GLY A 79 1.08 -11.81 -8.44
C GLY A 79 0.97 -10.28 -8.37
N VAL A 80 1.28 -9.58 -9.46
CA VAL A 80 1.00 -8.16 -9.68
C VAL A 80 0.58 -7.90 -11.13
N ASN A 81 -0.35 -6.97 -11.32
CA ASN A 81 -0.89 -6.56 -12.63
C ASN A 81 -0.83 -5.05 -12.88
N ARG A 82 -0.11 -4.33 -12.01
CA ARG A 82 0.09 -2.88 -12.07
C ARG A 82 1.46 -2.51 -11.52
N GLY A 83 2.01 -1.41 -11.99
CA GLY A 83 3.28 -0.87 -11.50
C GLY A 83 3.18 -0.36 -10.06
N PHE A 84 4.32 -0.31 -9.40
CA PHE A 84 4.53 0.39 -8.15
C PHE A 84 4.44 1.90 -8.37
N LYS A 85 3.73 2.58 -7.48
CA LYS A 85 3.64 4.04 -7.44
C LYS A 85 4.11 4.50 -6.06
N GLY A 86 5.28 5.15 -6.03
CA GLY A 86 5.90 5.59 -4.80
C GLY A 86 7.39 5.82 -4.99
N CYS A 87 8.11 5.86 -3.88
CA CYS A 87 9.54 6.10 -3.84
C CYS A 87 10.32 4.83 -3.58
N ILE A 88 11.44 4.67 -4.27
CA ILE A 88 12.40 3.58 -4.08
C ILE A 88 13.78 4.24 -4.00
N SER A 89 14.55 3.90 -2.97
CA SER A 89 15.95 4.30 -2.80
C SER A 89 16.78 3.08 -2.43
N ASP A 90 18.11 3.22 -2.49
CA ASP A 90 19.08 2.29 -1.91
C ASP A 90 18.87 0.81 -2.28
N VAL A 91 18.66 0.57 -3.59
CA VAL A 91 18.47 -0.78 -4.11
C VAL A 91 19.82 -1.47 -4.26
N ALA A 92 19.93 -2.68 -3.72
CA ALA A 92 21.09 -3.56 -3.91
C ALA A 92 20.64 -4.98 -4.26
N VAL A 93 21.47 -5.69 -5.02
CA VAL A 93 21.29 -7.12 -5.35
C VAL A 93 22.59 -7.84 -5.03
N ASP A 94 22.53 -8.88 -4.21
CA ASP A 94 23.70 -9.61 -3.71
C ASP A 94 24.79 -8.66 -3.17
N ASP A 95 24.36 -7.70 -2.34
CA ASP A 95 25.20 -6.63 -1.75
C ASP A 95 25.85 -5.67 -2.75
N ASN A 96 25.54 -5.75 -4.04
CA ASN A 96 25.99 -4.79 -5.05
C ASN A 96 24.94 -3.68 -5.21
N PRO A 97 25.26 -2.42 -4.86
CA PRO A 97 24.34 -1.31 -5.05
C PRO A 97 24.04 -1.09 -6.53
N ILE A 98 22.78 -0.82 -6.85
CA ILE A 98 22.32 -0.47 -8.19
C ILE A 98 22.07 1.03 -8.24
N ASP A 99 22.81 1.73 -9.08
CA ASP A 99 22.53 3.13 -9.39
C ASP A 99 21.27 3.22 -10.26
N LEU A 100 20.13 3.51 -9.62
CA LEU A 100 18.83 3.61 -10.27
C LEU A 100 18.75 4.75 -11.30
N ILE A 101 19.63 5.75 -11.23
CA ILE A 101 19.63 6.93 -12.10
C ILE A 101 20.50 6.67 -13.33
N ASN A 102 21.66 6.04 -13.17
CA ASN A 102 22.63 5.90 -14.25
C ASN A 102 22.68 4.50 -14.87
N SER A 103 22.14 3.47 -14.21
CA SER A 103 22.24 2.08 -14.67
C SER A 103 20.96 1.53 -15.33
N TYR A 104 19.98 2.37 -15.67
CA TYR A 104 18.76 1.89 -16.33
C TYR A 104 18.98 1.60 -17.83
N VAL A 105 18.30 0.56 -18.34
CA VAL A 105 18.24 0.30 -19.80
C VAL A 105 17.05 1.01 -20.44
N LYS A 106 15.90 1.07 -19.74
CA LYS A 106 14.69 1.78 -20.13
C LYS A 106 13.97 2.27 -18.87
N HIS A 107 13.36 3.44 -18.94
CA HIS A 107 12.57 4.00 -17.85
C HIS A 107 11.30 4.69 -18.38
N ARG A 108 10.30 4.84 -17.51
CA ARG A 108 9.08 5.61 -17.78
C ARG A 108 8.50 6.14 -16.47
N GLY A 109 8.20 7.43 -16.41
CA GLY A 109 7.56 8.05 -15.24
C GLY A 109 8.41 7.99 -13.97
N ILE A 110 9.74 8.05 -14.11
CA ILE A 110 10.67 8.15 -12.99
C ILE A 110 11.00 9.63 -12.77
N GLU A 111 10.76 10.10 -11.56
CA GLU A 111 11.05 11.46 -11.11
C GLU A 111 11.74 11.41 -9.73
N GLN A 112 12.44 12.48 -9.36
CA GLN A 112 13.08 12.57 -8.06
C GLN A 112 12.02 12.56 -6.96
N CYS A 113 12.17 11.65 -5.99
CA CYS A 113 11.39 11.68 -4.77
C CYS A 113 11.74 12.94 -3.99
N THR A 114 10.83 13.92 -4.05
CA THR A 114 10.83 15.04 -3.15
C THR A 114 10.23 14.56 -1.83
N GLU A 115 10.88 14.88 -0.70
CA GLU A 115 10.42 14.60 0.68
C GLU A 115 8.99 15.08 0.97
N CYS A 116 8.37 15.81 0.04
CA CYS A 116 6.95 16.07 -0.03
C CYS A 116 6.33 15.29 -1.19
N LEU A 117 6.06 13.99 -1.02
CA LEU A 117 4.92 13.42 -1.75
C LEU A 117 3.71 14.21 -1.26
N LEU A 118 3.30 15.23 -2.02
CA LEU A 118 2.08 15.95 -1.72
C LEU A 118 1.01 14.88 -1.62
N PRO A 119 0.22 14.86 -0.56
CA PRO A 119 -0.54 13.66 -0.19
C PRO A 119 -1.61 13.27 -1.22
N CYS A 120 -1.86 14.11 -2.24
CA CYS A 120 -2.67 13.78 -3.41
C CYS A 120 -1.91 13.23 -4.63
N GLN A 121 -0.59 13.40 -4.72
CA GLN A 121 0.22 12.83 -5.81
C GLN A 121 0.24 11.30 -5.79
N ILE A 122 0.13 10.70 -4.60
CA ILE A 122 -0.01 9.25 -4.45
C ILE A 122 -1.41 8.73 -4.82
N GLU A 123 -2.33 9.61 -5.22
CA GLU A 123 -3.75 9.30 -5.55
C GLU A 123 -4.41 8.41 -4.48
N PRO A 124 -4.53 8.88 -3.24
CA PRO A 124 -5.07 8.06 -2.15
C PRO A 124 -6.58 7.82 -2.29
N CYS A 125 -7.29 8.66 -3.05
CA CYS A 125 -8.73 8.57 -3.27
C CYS A 125 -9.05 7.63 -4.43
N VAL A 126 -9.87 6.62 -4.19
CA VAL A 126 -10.33 5.66 -5.20
C VAL A 126 -11.75 6.02 -5.68
N ASN A 127 -12.30 5.24 -6.62
CA ASN A 127 -13.69 5.36 -7.11
C ASN A 127 -14.08 6.79 -7.53
N ASN A 128 -13.21 7.44 -8.29
CA ASN A 128 -13.42 8.79 -8.82
C ASN A 128 -13.55 9.88 -7.73
N GLY A 129 -12.99 9.64 -6.54
CA GLY A 129 -12.88 10.65 -5.49
C GLY A 129 -11.82 11.71 -5.80
N THR A 130 -12.14 12.98 -5.53
CA THR A 130 -11.22 14.11 -5.71
C THR A 130 -10.35 14.27 -4.48
N CYS A 131 -9.03 14.17 -4.64
CA CYS A 131 -8.11 14.41 -3.54
C CYS A 131 -7.89 15.90 -3.29
N ILE A 132 -7.96 16.31 -2.03
CA ILE A 132 -7.73 17.68 -1.57
C ILE A 132 -6.60 17.66 -0.52
N PRO A 133 -5.45 18.31 -0.77
CA PRO A 133 -4.36 18.36 0.19
C PRO A 133 -4.74 19.20 1.42
N ARG A 134 -4.29 18.75 2.60
CA ARG A 134 -4.51 19.34 3.93
C ARG A 134 -3.17 19.41 4.67
N GLY A 135 -2.51 20.56 4.59
CA GLY A 135 -1.18 20.75 5.18
C GLY A 135 -0.08 20.04 4.39
N GLN A 136 1.06 19.79 5.04
CA GLN A 136 2.24 19.23 4.39
C GLN A 136 2.11 17.72 4.08
N THR A 137 1.44 16.96 4.95
CA THR A 137 1.33 15.49 4.84
C THR A 137 -0.11 14.96 4.88
N GLY A 138 -1.10 15.80 5.18
CA GLY A 138 -2.51 15.38 5.28
C GLY A 138 -3.28 15.53 3.97
N TYR A 139 -4.30 14.71 3.76
CA TYR A 139 -5.25 14.85 2.65
C TYR A 139 -6.68 14.59 3.10
N MET A 140 -7.63 14.96 2.25
CA MET A 140 -9.04 14.64 2.37
C MET A 140 -9.57 14.22 1.00
N CYS A 141 -10.32 13.12 0.95
CA CYS A 141 -11.00 12.70 -0.27
C CYS A 141 -12.44 13.23 -0.31
N ALA A 142 -12.76 13.99 -1.35
CA ALA A 142 -14.13 14.31 -1.70
C ALA A 142 -14.69 13.19 -2.58
N CYS A 143 -15.44 12.28 -1.99
CA CYS A 143 -15.95 11.10 -2.69
C CYS A 143 -17.02 11.45 -3.71
N GLY A 144 -16.95 10.80 -4.86
CA GLY A 144 -17.98 10.86 -5.89
C GLY A 144 -19.30 10.24 -5.42
N ASP A 145 -20.36 10.50 -6.18
CA ASP A 145 -21.69 9.99 -5.88
C ASP A 145 -21.69 8.48 -5.74
N GLY A 146 -22.24 8.00 -4.62
CA GLY A 146 -22.33 6.57 -4.35
C GLY A 146 -21.10 5.98 -3.64
N PHE A 147 -20.14 6.78 -3.16
CA PHE A 147 -18.98 6.28 -2.41
C PHE A 147 -18.71 7.06 -1.11
N THR A 148 -18.05 6.39 -0.16
CA THR A 148 -17.67 6.91 1.16
C THR A 148 -16.42 6.21 1.70
N GLY A 149 -15.96 6.59 2.88
CA GLY A 149 -14.69 6.14 3.47
C GLY A 149 -13.60 7.20 3.39
N LYS A 150 -12.46 6.97 4.07
CA LYS A 150 -11.34 7.93 4.10
C LYS A 150 -10.76 8.13 2.69
N ASN A 151 -10.79 7.07 1.90
CA ASN A 151 -10.22 6.98 0.57
C ASN A 151 -11.30 6.73 -0.49
N CYS A 152 -12.59 6.85 -0.16
CA CYS A 152 -13.73 6.54 -1.05
C CYS A 152 -13.84 5.07 -1.46
N GLU A 153 -13.34 4.18 -0.61
CA GLU A 153 -13.24 2.74 -0.84
C GLU A 153 -14.59 2.01 -0.68
N PHE A 154 -15.57 2.62 -0.02
CA PHE A 154 -16.84 1.97 0.30
C PHE A 154 -17.99 2.47 -0.58
N PRO A 155 -18.68 1.60 -1.31
CA PRO A 155 -19.89 1.97 -2.03
C PRO A 155 -21.06 2.22 -1.06
N LEU A 156 -21.85 3.26 -1.33
CA LEU A 156 -23.11 3.54 -0.66
C LEU A 156 -24.19 2.63 -1.25
N VAL A 157 -24.45 1.50 -0.59
CA VAL A 157 -25.48 0.53 -1.02
C VAL A 157 -26.78 0.78 -0.25
N GLY A 158 -27.87 1.05 -0.97
CA GLY A 158 -29.24 1.02 -0.44
C GLY A 158 -30.14 2.17 -0.95
N PRO A 159 -31.47 1.96 -1.02
CA PRO A 159 -32.40 2.97 -1.51
C PRO A 159 -32.59 4.07 -0.46
N GLY A 160 -32.10 5.28 -0.77
CA GLY A 160 -32.48 6.52 -0.09
C GLY A 160 -31.53 7.02 1.01
N LYS A 161 -30.66 7.97 0.65
CA LYS A 161 -30.35 9.22 1.40
C LYS A 161 -30.26 9.17 2.95
N ASN A 162 -29.71 8.14 3.60
CA ASN A 162 -29.68 8.17 5.08
C ASN A 162 -28.37 8.74 5.65
N ARG A 163 -28.39 10.05 5.89
CA ARG A 163 -27.37 10.85 6.61
C ARG A 163 -27.29 10.50 8.10
N THR A 164 -27.42 9.24 8.51
CA THR A 164 -27.63 8.88 9.92
C THR A 164 -26.49 9.37 10.81
N CYS A 165 -25.25 9.16 10.40
CA CYS A 165 -24.06 9.60 11.12
C CYS A 165 -23.38 10.73 10.36
N MET A 166 -23.06 11.82 11.06
CA MET A 166 -22.36 12.99 10.57
C MET A 166 -20.88 12.89 10.93
N ASN A 167 -20.05 13.77 10.35
CA ASN A 167 -18.64 13.95 10.74
C ASN A 167 -17.81 12.64 10.78
N GLY A 168 -18.10 11.70 9.87
CA GLY A 168 -17.36 10.44 9.76
C GLY A 168 -17.75 9.36 10.77
N GLY A 169 -18.86 9.51 11.50
CA GLY A 169 -19.38 8.48 12.39
C GLY A 169 -19.88 7.23 11.65
N LEU A 170 -19.76 6.08 12.31
CA LEU A 170 -20.22 4.79 11.80
C LEU A 170 -21.47 4.31 12.53
N PRO A 171 -22.49 3.73 11.86
CA PRO A 171 -23.65 3.17 12.55
C PRO A 171 -23.26 2.02 13.47
N PHE A 172 -23.76 2.04 14.71
CA PHE A 172 -23.58 0.98 15.69
C PHE A 172 -24.92 0.62 16.39
N PRO A 173 -25.34 -0.65 16.38
CA PRO A 173 -24.85 -1.74 15.52
C PRO A 173 -24.95 -1.39 14.02
N PRO A 174 -24.45 -2.21 13.08
CA PRO A 174 -24.44 -1.90 11.64
C PRO A 174 -25.83 -1.57 11.03
N SER A 175 -26.92 -1.97 11.68
CA SER A 175 -28.32 -1.62 11.37
C SER A 175 -28.96 -0.63 12.36
N GLY A 176 -28.17 -0.12 13.30
CA GLY A 176 -28.57 0.75 14.40
C GLY A 176 -28.70 2.22 14.01
N ARG A 177 -29.41 2.98 14.85
CA ARG A 177 -29.58 4.44 14.70
C ARG A 177 -28.63 5.26 15.58
N VAL A 178 -27.76 4.58 16.32
CA VAL A 178 -26.72 5.20 17.16
C VAL A 178 -25.43 5.16 16.37
N CYS A 179 -24.63 6.22 16.46
CA CYS A 179 -23.36 6.31 15.76
C CYS A 179 -22.19 6.16 16.73
N ASP A 180 -21.19 5.39 16.31
CA ASP A 180 -19.86 5.40 16.88
C ASP A 180 -19.10 6.60 16.30
N CYS A 181 -18.66 7.51 17.16
CA CYS A 181 -18.17 8.82 16.76
C CYS A 181 -16.64 8.87 16.78
N PRO A 182 -16.00 9.41 15.72
CA PRO A 182 -14.57 9.61 15.71
C PRO A 182 -14.15 10.62 16.78
N VAL A 183 -12.88 10.51 17.21
CA VAL A 183 -12.26 11.44 18.17
C VAL A 183 -12.43 12.87 17.67
N GLY A 184 -12.90 13.77 18.53
CA GLY A 184 -13.28 15.13 18.16
C GLY A 184 -14.79 15.35 18.03
N TYR A 185 -15.61 14.31 18.06
CA TYR A 185 -17.06 14.42 17.85
C TYR A 185 -17.88 13.60 18.87
N ALA A 186 -19.11 14.05 19.12
CA ALA A 186 -20.06 13.46 20.05
C ALA A 186 -21.51 13.72 19.61
N GLY A 187 -22.47 13.05 20.25
CA GLY A 187 -23.89 13.11 19.91
C GLY A 187 -24.37 11.82 19.26
N LYS A 188 -25.70 11.60 19.19
CA LYS A 188 -26.27 10.34 18.67
C LYS A 188 -25.95 10.11 17.20
N ARG A 189 -25.65 11.20 16.49
CA ARG A 189 -25.31 11.25 15.07
C ARG A 189 -23.94 11.88 14.85
N CYS A 190 -23.11 12.02 15.89
CA CYS A 190 -21.81 12.70 15.86
C CYS A 190 -21.90 14.17 15.39
N GLU A 191 -23.02 14.82 15.68
CA GLU A 191 -23.35 16.18 15.24
C GLU A 191 -22.61 17.27 16.01
N SER A 192 -22.06 16.96 17.19
CA SER A 192 -21.42 17.93 18.08
C SER A 192 -19.90 17.75 18.07
N GLY A 193 -19.15 18.78 17.66
CA GLY A 193 -17.69 18.81 17.82
C GLY A 193 -17.31 18.98 19.29
N LYS A 194 -16.45 18.10 19.81
CA LYS A 194 -15.94 18.16 21.18
C LYS A 194 -14.42 18.33 21.12
N LEU A 195 -13.92 19.39 21.76
CA LEU A 195 -12.49 19.61 21.89
C LEU A 195 -11.90 18.59 22.85
N PHE A 196 -10.91 17.82 22.38
CA PHE A 196 -10.13 16.92 23.21
C PHE A 196 -8.72 17.50 23.37
N TYR A 197 -8.33 17.76 24.59
CA TYR A 197 -6.96 18.14 24.92
C TYR A 197 -6.15 16.87 25.13
N VAL A 198 -5.23 16.58 24.21
CA VAL A 198 -4.24 15.51 24.40
C VAL A 198 -3.10 16.10 25.22
N LYS A 199 -2.95 15.65 26.47
CA LYS A 199 -1.81 15.99 27.31
C LYS A 199 -0.67 15.07 26.91
N VAL A 200 0.28 15.59 26.14
CA VAL A 200 1.52 14.87 25.81
C VAL A 200 2.46 15.02 27.00
N ALA A 201 2.89 13.90 27.57
CA ALA A 201 3.92 13.82 28.62
C ALA A 201 5.29 13.62 27.98
#